data_AF-A0A087M3H0-F1
#
_entry.id   AF-A0A087M3H0-F1
#
_cell.length_a   1.000
_cell.length_b   1.000
_cell.length_c   1.000
_cell.angle_alpha   90.00
_cell.angle_beta   90.00
_cell.angle_gamma   90.00
#
_symmetry.space_group_name_H-M   'P 1'
#
loop_
_entity.id
_entity.type
_entity.pdbx_description
1 polymer ?
#
loop_
_entity_poly.entity_id
_entity_poly.type
_entity_poly.pdbx_seq_one_letter_code
_entity_poly.pdbx_strand_id
1 'polypeptide(L)' 'MEPKTALEKAIEAAGSQRALAAILKVSQQVVSYRVQSGKGLSAEDALKVEASTGMSRHELRPDIFGPPPEPALQATG' A
#
# COMPACT_ATOMS: atom_id res chain seq x y z
N MET A 1 -4.02 -20.08 5.28
CA MET A 1 -3.70 -18.65 5.36
C MET A 1 -3.68 -18.15 3.94
N GLU A 2 -4.71 -17.43 3.51
CA GLU A 2 -4.62 -16.71 2.24
C GLU A 2 -3.49 -15.67 2.34
N PRO A 3 -2.74 -15.43 1.25
CA PRO A 3 -1.64 -14.46 1.27
C PRO A 3 -2.18 -13.08 1.61
N LYS A 4 -1.66 -12.47 2.68
CA LYS A 4 -2.01 -11.10 3.09
C LYS A 4 -1.90 -10.17 1.89
N THR A 5 -3.03 -9.58 1.51
CA THR A 5 -3.13 -8.70 0.35
C THR A 5 -2.34 -7.40 0.61
N ALA A 6 -1.91 -6.76 -0.47
CA ALA A 6 -1.39 -5.39 -0.47
C ALA A 6 -2.19 -4.42 0.42
N LEU A 7 -3.51 -4.58 0.38
CA LEU A 7 -4.46 -3.74 1.08
C LEU A 7 -4.42 -3.97 2.59
N GLU A 8 -4.31 -5.21 3.04
CA GLU A 8 -4.15 -5.52 4.46
C GLU A 8 -2.85 -4.97 5.03
N LYS A 9 -1.75 -5.07 4.28
CA LYS A 9 -0.46 -4.45 4.69
C LYS A 9 -0.58 -2.93 4.81
N ALA A 10 -1.25 -2.27 3.86
CA ALA A 10 -1.52 -0.84 3.96
C ALA A 10 -2.42 -0.49 5.15
N ILE A 11 -3.40 -1.33 5.48
CA ILE A 11 -4.27 -1.16 6.66
C ILE A 11 -3.44 -1.28 7.95
N GLU A 12 -2.55 -2.27 8.04
CA GLU A 12 -1.66 -2.46 9.18
C GLU A 12 -0.71 -1.25 9.35
N ALA A 13 -0.09 -0.78 8.25
CA ALA A 13 0.79 0.39 8.28
C ALA A 13 0.06 1.69 8.63
N ALA A 14 -1.18 1.85 8.17
CA ALA A 14 -2.04 2.98 8.57
C ALA A 14 -2.64 2.81 9.98
N GLY A 15 -2.54 1.63 10.59
CA GLY A 15 -3.07 1.27 11.90
C GLY A 15 -4.55 0.88 11.93
N SER A 16 -5.37 1.30 10.95
CA SER A 16 -6.76 0.85 10.85
C SER A 16 -7.37 1.11 9.46
N GLN A 17 -8.47 0.42 9.14
CA GLN A 17 -9.23 0.67 7.91
C GLN A 17 -9.78 2.10 7.84
N ARG A 18 -10.13 2.71 8.98
CA ARG A 18 -10.60 4.10 9.05
C ARG A 18 -9.47 5.09 8.77
N ALA A 19 -8.28 4.85 9.32
CA ALA A 19 -7.11 5.67 9.05
C ALA A 19 -6.71 5.59 7.57
N LEU A 20 -6.69 4.39 6.99
CA LEU A 20 -6.44 4.20 5.57
C LEU A 20 -7.49 4.92 4.71
N ALA A 21 -8.78 4.79 5.05
CA ALA A 21 -9.86 5.47 4.34
C ALA A 21 -9.69 7.01 4.37
N ALA A 22 -9.26 7.57 5.51
CA ALA A 22 -8.97 9.00 5.65
C ALA A 22 -7.80 9.44 4.76
N ILE A 23 -6.71 8.67 4.72
CA ILE A 23 -5.54 8.92 3.84
C ILE A 23 -5.96 8.90 2.37
N LEU A 24 -6.74 7.90 1.98
CA LEU A 24 -7.20 7.71 0.61
C LEU A 24 -8.34 8.67 0.22
N LYS A 25 -8.91 9.39 1.19
CA LYS A 25 -10.11 10.23 1.05
C LYS A 25 -11.31 9.47 0.48
N VAL A 26 -11.48 8.23 0.91
CA VAL A 26 -12.61 7.35 0.55
C VAL A 26 -13.39 6.96 1.80
N SER A 27 -14.56 6.36 1.64
CA SER A 27 -15.29 5.79 2.77
C SER A 27 -14.67 4.47 3.23
N GLN A 28 -14.80 4.14 4.52
CA GLN A 28 -14.34 2.86 5.06
C GLN A 28 -15.06 1.66 4.42
N GLN A 29 -16.29 1.85 3.93
CA GLN A 29 -17.02 0.84 3.15
C GLN A 29 -16.34 0.53 1.82
N VAL A 30 -15.78 1.53 1.12
CA VAL A 30 -15.00 1.31 -0.12
C VAL A 30 -13.75 0.48 0.17
N VAL A 31 -13.07 0.75 1.29
CA VAL A 31 -11.92 -0.06 1.72
C VAL A 31 -12.33 -1.51 1.98
N SER A 32 -13.41 -1.73 2.73
CA SER A 32 -13.93 -3.09 3.01
C SER A 32 -14.34 -3.82 1.73
N TYR A 33 -15.02 -3.15 0.80
CA TYR A 33 -15.40 -3.71 -0.50
C TYR A 33 -14.17 -4.11 -1.32
N ARG A 34 -13.10 -3.31 -1.30
CA ARG A 34 -11.84 -3.61 -1.99
C ARG A 34 -11.16 -4.86 -1.40
N VAL A 35 -11.15 -4.98 -0.07
CA VAL A 35 -10.65 -6.18 0.62
C VAL A 35 -11.46 -7.40 0.19
N GLN A 36 -12.79 -7.35 0.25
CA GLN A 36 -13.66 -8.48 -0.14
C GLN A 36 -13.58 -8.84 -1.62
N SER A 37 -13.46 -7.84 -2.49
CA SER A 37 -13.42 -8.05 -3.94
C SER A 37 -12.04 -8.50 -4.44
N GLY A 38 -11.04 -8.58 -3.56
CA GLY A 38 -9.63 -8.78 -3.97
C GLY A 38 -9.08 -7.64 -4.83
N LYS A 39 -9.77 -6.49 -4.88
CA LYS A 39 -9.32 -5.31 -5.63
C LYS A 39 -8.25 -4.62 -4.79
N GLY A 40 -6.99 -4.80 -5.15
CA GLY A 40 -5.85 -4.15 -4.49
C GLY A 40 -5.88 -2.62 -4.56
N LEU A 41 -4.91 -1.96 -3.93
CA LEU A 41 -4.75 -0.50 -4.05
C LEU A 41 -4.39 -0.10 -5.47
N SER A 42 -5.00 0.96 -6.00
CA SER A 42 -4.49 1.62 -7.20
C SER A 42 -3.08 2.17 -6.99
N ALA A 43 -2.33 2.42 -8.08
CA ALA A 43 -1.01 3.02 -8.00
C ALA A 43 -1.01 4.37 -7.24
N GLU A 44 -2.02 5.20 -7.47
CA GLU A 44 -2.21 6.48 -6.77
C GLU A 44 -2.46 6.30 -5.27
N ASP A 45 -3.20 5.26 -4.89
CA ASP A 45 -3.50 4.98 -3.49
C ASP A 45 -2.25 4.48 -2.76
N ALA A 46 -1.40 3.68 -3.43
CA ALA A 46 -0.10 3.29 -2.88
C ALA A 46 0.80 4.50 -2.61
N LEU A 47 0.82 5.51 -3.48
CA LEU A 47 1.57 6.75 -3.26
C LEU A 47 1.05 7.57 -2.08
N LYS A 48 -0.28 7.66 -1.91
CA LYS A 48 -0.87 8.35 -0.75
C LYS A 48 -0.53 7.65 0.56
N VAL A 49 -0.56 6.32 0.55
CA VAL A 49 -0.16 5.49 1.71
C VAL A 49 1.32 5.67 2.01
N GLU A 50 2.20 5.62 1.00
CA GLU A 50 3.64 5.89 1.16
C GLU A 50 3.88 7.27 1.80
N ALA A 51 3.23 8.31 1.30
CA ALA A 51 3.37 9.66 1.84
C ALA A 51 2.87 9.82 3.29
N SER A 52 1.91 8.99 3.72
CA SER A 52 1.30 9.11 5.06
C SER A 52 1.88 8.14 6.09
N THR A 53 2.30 6.95 5.64
CA THR A 53 2.75 5.85 6.51
C THR A 53 4.26 5.59 6.41
N GLY A 54 4.92 6.09 5.37
CA GLY A 54 6.32 5.79 5.07
C GLY A 54 6.54 4.40 4.45
N MET A 55 5.47 3.64 4.17
CA MET A 55 5.58 2.31 3.57
C MET A 55 5.89 2.41 2.07
N SER A 56 6.88 1.67 1.57
CA SER A 56 7.26 1.74 0.16
C SER A 56 6.16 1.21 -0.76
N ARG A 57 5.79 1.95 -1.81
CA ARG A 57 4.82 1.49 -2.83
C ARG A 57 5.19 0.14 -3.46
N HIS A 58 6.49 -0.19 -3.50
CA HIS A 58 7.01 -1.46 -4.00
C HIS A 58 6.65 -2.65 -3.11
N GLU A 59 6.49 -2.45 -1.80
CA GLU A 59 6.04 -3.50 -0.87
C GLU A 59 4.52 -3.69 -0.93
N LEU A 60 3.79 -2.62 -1.23
CA LEU A 60 2.35 -2.63 -1.39
C LEU A 60 1.96 -3.27 -2.74
N ARG A 61 2.56 -2.85 -3.85
CA ARG A 61 2.22 -3.33 -5.20
C ARG A 61 3.50 -3.64 -6.00
N PRO A 62 4.25 -4.70 -5.66
CA PRO A 62 5.42 -5.12 -6.43
C PRO A 62 5.05 -5.50 -7.87
N ASP A 63 3.80 -5.91 -8.09
CA ASP A 63 3.25 -6.23 -9.40
C ASP A 63 3.00 -5.01 -10.30
N ILE A 64 2.85 -3.79 -9.74
CA ILE A 64 2.79 -2.55 -10.53
C ILE A 64 4.16 -1.87 -10.59
N PHE A 65 4.79 -1.69 -9.43
CA PHE A 65 5.99 -0.87 -9.30
C PHE A 65 7.29 -1.66 -9.52
N GLY A 66 7.19 -2.98 -9.72
CA GLY A 66 8.34 -3.86 -9.80
C GLY A 66 9.01 -4.07 -8.44
N PRO A 67 10.14 -4.81 -8.43
CA PRO A 67 10.96 -4.93 -7.22
C PRO A 67 11.35 -3.53 -6.70
N PRO A 68 11.52 -3.37 -5.38
CA PRO A 68 12.05 -2.12 -4.84
C PRO A 68 13.33 -1.77 -5.60
N PRO A 69 13.57 -0.49 -5.93
CA PRO A 69 14.81 -0.09 -6.55
C PRO A 69 15.91 -0.62 -5.65
N GLU A 70 16.73 -1.51 -6.19
CA GLU A 70 17.94 -1.97 -5.53
C GLU A 70 18.63 -0.67 -5.06
N PRO A 71 18.83 -0.47 -3.74
CA PRO A 71 19.42 0.77 -3.28
C PRO A 71 20.74 0.85 -4.00
N ALA A 72 20.83 1.78 -4.95
CA ALA A 72 22.00 1.92 -5.79
C ALA A 72 23.17 2.01 -4.83
N LEU A 73 23.91 0.90 -4.74
CA LEU A 73 25.03 0.76 -3.84
C LEU A 73 25.90 1.95 -4.18
N GLN A 74 26.02 2.83 -3.19
CA GLN A 74 26.56 4.16 -3.41
C GLN A 74 27.90 4.02 -4.11
N ALA A 75 28.05 4.79 -5.19
CA ALA A 75 29.34 5.16 -5.70
C ALA A 75 30.17 5.73 -4.54
N THR A 76 31.15 4.96 -4.07
CA THR A 76 32.25 5.42 -3.24
C THR A 76 33.38 4.41 -3.42
N GLY A 77 34.49 4.89 -3.98
CA GLY A 77 35.76 4.19 -4.16
C GLY A 77 36.26 4.25 -5.58
#